data_AF-A0A522D6Q7-F1
#
_entry.id   AF-A0A522D6Q7-F1
#
_cell.length_a   1.000
_cell.length_b   1.000
_cell.length_c   1.000
_cell.angle_alpha   90.00
_cell.angle_beta   90.00
_cell.angle_gamma   90.00
#
_symmetry.space_group_name_H-M   'P 1'
#
loop_
_entity.id
_entity.type
_entity.pdbx_description
1 polymer ?
#
loop_
_entity_poly.entity_id
_entity_poly.type
_entity_poly.pdbx_seq_one_letter_code
_entity_poly.pdbx_strand_id
1 'polypeptide(L)'
;MLRDRFMKRLFMTAVATIVVAQVGVRLLGHVTPHGGTVTHAVNLSPSRERHILYGDSHGGGHLHGQARPCKSEFPADWDAGKIIAVVTKEAANDNLDWRHERNGNDVAEVMEDGIKIRIVVNGRHDQIITAYPLNTPRNLCPAAANDNTD
;
A
#
# COMPACT_ATOMS: atom_id res chain seq x y z
N MET A 1 51.81 -23.19 33.64
CA MET A 1 52.93 -24.14 33.39
C MET A 1 52.61 -25.36 34.24
N LEU A 2 52.43 -26.60 33.79
CA LEU A 2 53.01 -27.39 32.71
C LEU A 2 52.00 -28.57 32.55
N ARG A 3 51.32 -28.69 31.41
CA ARG A 3 51.56 -29.75 30.41
C ARG A 3 51.04 -31.14 30.86
N ASP A 4 50.11 -31.70 30.07
CA ASP A 4 50.36 -32.92 29.26
C ASP A 4 49.90 -34.19 30.04
N ARG A 5 49.27 -35.27 29.55
CA ARG A 5 49.00 -35.91 28.25
C ARG A 5 47.82 -36.87 28.43
N PHE A 6 46.85 -36.94 27.52
CA PHE A 6 46.87 -37.73 26.28
C PHE A 6 46.71 -39.26 26.49
N MET A 7 45.53 -39.71 26.05
CA MET A 7 45.18 -41.03 25.51
C MET A 7 45.26 -42.28 26.40
N LYS A 8 44.10 -42.93 26.56
CA LYS A 8 43.95 -44.36 26.30
C LYS A 8 42.58 -44.67 25.68
N ARG A 9 42.66 -45.17 24.45
CA ARG A 9 41.62 -45.74 23.61
C ARG A 9 41.13 -47.05 24.24
N LEU A 10 39.84 -47.39 24.15
CA LEU A 10 39.39 -48.67 23.56
C LEU A 10 37.86 -48.75 23.43
N PHE A 11 37.43 -49.00 22.20
CA PHE A 11 36.27 -49.77 21.72
C PHE A 11 35.26 -50.28 22.77
N MET A 12 33.97 -50.05 22.54
CA MET A 12 33.07 -51.10 22.01
C MET A 12 31.62 -50.62 21.89
N THR A 13 30.95 -51.17 20.87
CA THR A 13 29.50 -51.33 20.69
C THR A 13 28.67 -50.08 20.40
N ALA A 14 28.49 -49.85 19.10
CA ALA A 14 27.26 -49.27 18.57
C ALA A 14 26.09 -50.18 18.94
N VAL A 15 25.10 -49.63 19.65
CA VAL A 15 23.75 -50.17 19.70
C VAL A 15 22.86 -49.09 19.10
N ALA A 16 22.50 -49.30 17.84
CA ALA A 16 21.48 -48.53 17.16
C ALA A 16 20.12 -48.93 17.73
N THR A 17 19.62 -48.16 18.70
CA THR A 17 18.20 -48.14 19.02
C THR A 17 17.60 -46.86 18.48
N ILE A 18 16.97 -47.00 17.32
CA ILE A 18 16.02 -46.05 16.78
C ILE A 18 14.82 -46.06 17.73
N VAL A 19 14.65 -44.99 18.51
CA VAL A 19 13.37 -44.64 19.12
C VAL A 19 12.93 -43.35 18.46
N VAL A 20 12.11 -43.48 17.43
CA VAL A 20 11.31 -42.38 16.89
C VAL A 20 10.19 -42.13 17.90
N ALA A 21 10.38 -41.15 18.77
CA ALA A 21 9.30 -40.52 19.51
C ALA A 21 9.11 -39.11 18.93
N GLN A 22 8.12 -38.99 18.04
CA GLN A 22 7.58 -37.70 17.67
C GLN A 22 6.97 -37.01 18.90
N VAL A 23 6.84 -35.69 18.77
CA VAL A 23 6.04 -34.75 19.56
C VAL A 23 6.83 -33.95 20.60
N GLY A 24 7.01 -32.67 20.27
CA GLY A 24 7.51 -31.67 21.19
C GLY A 24 7.93 -30.35 20.55
N VAL A 25 7.20 -29.82 19.55
CA VAL A 25 7.34 -28.40 19.19
C VAL A 25 6.85 -27.60 20.40
N ARG A 26 7.77 -27.11 21.21
CA ARG A 26 7.46 -26.15 22.27
C ARG A 26 7.13 -24.80 21.63
N LEU A 27 5.86 -24.60 21.33
CA LEU A 27 5.25 -23.29 21.15
C LEU A 27 5.28 -22.55 22.50
N LEU A 28 6.10 -21.52 22.60
CA LEU A 28 5.86 -20.37 23.48
C LEU A 28 6.26 -19.09 22.76
N GLY A 29 5.75 -18.92 21.53
CA GLY A 29 5.44 -17.59 21.04
C GLY A 29 4.01 -17.31 21.49
N HIS A 30 3.85 -16.58 22.59
CA HIS A 30 2.56 -16.00 22.95
C HIS A 30 2.26 -14.89 21.94
N VAL A 31 1.87 -15.28 20.73
CA VAL A 31 1.23 -14.38 19.77
C VAL A 31 -0.23 -14.41 20.17
N THR A 32 -0.65 -13.40 20.93
CA THR A 32 -2.07 -13.15 21.14
C THR A 32 -2.67 -12.93 19.76
N PRO A 33 -3.61 -13.77 19.28
CA PRO A 33 -4.34 -13.46 18.06
C PRO A 33 -5.29 -12.32 18.44
N HIS A 34 -4.84 -11.09 18.29
CA HIS A 34 -5.77 -9.97 18.15
C HIS A 34 -6.57 -10.30 16.90
N GLY A 35 -7.89 -10.36 17.08
CA GLY A 35 -8.83 -10.99 16.17
C GLY A 35 -8.53 -10.68 14.72
N GLY A 36 -8.69 -11.70 13.87
CA GLY A 36 -8.59 -11.54 12.42
C GLY A 36 -9.55 -10.45 11.97
N THR A 37 -9.04 -9.22 11.86
CA THR A 37 -9.54 -8.25 10.91
C THR A 37 -9.33 -8.93 9.57
N VAL A 38 -10.43 -9.32 8.94
CA VAL A 38 -10.43 -9.51 7.49
C VAL A 38 -9.97 -8.15 6.96
N THR A 39 -8.68 -8.01 6.64
CA THR A 39 -8.18 -6.81 5.99
C THR A 39 -8.93 -6.79 4.67
N HIS A 40 -9.87 -5.87 4.53
CA HIS A 40 -10.52 -5.64 3.26
C HIS A 40 -9.47 -5.01 2.35
N ALA A 41 -8.74 -5.86 1.62
CA ALA A 41 -7.60 -5.42 0.86
C ALA A 41 -8.09 -4.59 -0.33
N VAL A 42 -7.97 -3.27 -0.22
CA VAL A 42 -8.29 -2.36 -1.32
C VAL A 42 -7.27 -2.56 -2.43
N ASN A 43 -7.74 -2.90 -3.63
CA ASN A 43 -6.88 -3.20 -4.78
C ASN A 43 -6.64 -1.96 -5.65
N LEU A 44 -5.39 -1.75 -6.07
CA LEU A 44 -5.06 -0.87 -7.18
C LEU A 44 -4.74 -1.72 -8.43
N SER A 45 -5.60 -1.65 -9.44
CA SER A 45 -5.34 -2.35 -10.69
C SER A 45 -4.35 -1.58 -11.57
N PRO A 46 -3.61 -2.24 -12.49
CA PRO A 46 -2.68 -1.56 -13.39
C PRO A 46 -3.33 -0.47 -14.28
N SER A 47 -4.61 -0.64 -14.62
CA SER A 47 -5.37 0.37 -15.36
C SER A 47 -5.60 1.63 -14.51
N ARG A 48 -5.92 1.45 -13.22
CA ARG A 48 -6.15 2.54 -12.27
C ARG A 48 -4.85 3.24 -11.89
N GLU A 49 -3.76 2.49 -11.74
CA GLU A 49 -2.42 3.05 -11.58
C GLU A 49 -2.06 3.96 -12.76
N ARG A 50 -2.25 3.47 -13.99
CA ARG A 50 -2.03 4.27 -15.21
C ARG A 50 -2.92 5.50 -15.23
N HIS A 51 -4.20 5.36 -14.89
CA HIS A 51 -5.15 6.47 -14.83
C HIS A 51 -4.65 7.56 -13.87
N ILE A 52 -4.26 7.20 -12.66
CA ILE A 52 -3.75 8.14 -11.65
C ILE A 52 -2.48 8.84 -12.16
N LEU A 53 -1.49 8.07 -12.63
CA LEU A 53 -0.18 8.62 -12.97
C LEU A 53 -0.17 9.37 -14.30
N TYR A 54 -0.64 8.74 -15.38
CA TYR A 54 -0.44 9.21 -16.75
C TYR A 54 -1.75 9.62 -17.44
N GLY A 55 -2.88 9.16 -16.89
CA GLY A 55 -4.20 9.37 -17.47
C GLY A 55 -4.54 8.40 -18.59
N ASP A 56 -5.80 8.42 -18.97
CA ASP A 56 -6.39 7.64 -20.05
C ASP A 56 -7.51 8.44 -20.74
N SER A 57 -8.35 7.78 -21.56
CA SER A 57 -9.46 8.42 -22.26
C SER A 57 -10.54 9.02 -21.35
N HIS A 58 -10.55 8.67 -20.07
CA HIS A 58 -11.51 9.14 -19.07
C HIS A 58 -10.92 10.20 -18.13
N GLY A 59 -9.67 10.64 -18.35
CA GLY A 59 -9.02 11.68 -17.57
C GLY A 59 -7.80 11.18 -16.79
N GLY A 60 -7.65 11.62 -15.54
CA GLY A 60 -6.48 11.33 -14.70
C GLY A 60 -5.22 12.11 -15.11
N GLY A 61 -4.05 11.50 -14.91
CA GLY A 61 -2.75 12.08 -15.26
C GLY A 61 -2.27 13.11 -14.26
N HIS A 62 -1.95 12.65 -13.06
CA HIS A 62 -1.58 13.47 -11.91
C HIS A 62 -0.11 13.35 -11.53
N LEU A 63 0.69 12.50 -12.19
CA LEU A 63 2.15 12.57 -12.05
C LEU A 63 2.64 13.95 -12.51
N HIS A 64 3.74 14.44 -11.93
CA HIS A 64 4.34 15.67 -12.40
C HIS A 64 4.73 15.59 -13.89
N GLY A 65 4.47 16.66 -14.65
CA GLY A 65 4.82 16.81 -16.06
C GLY A 65 3.81 16.23 -17.04
N GLN A 66 2.61 15.81 -16.61
CA GLN A 66 1.57 15.34 -17.54
C GLN A 66 0.88 16.48 -18.31
N ALA A 67 0.93 17.70 -17.78
CA ALA A 67 0.32 18.92 -18.32
C ALA A 67 -1.15 18.75 -18.74
N ARG A 68 -1.90 17.88 -18.04
CA ARG A 68 -3.32 17.63 -18.34
C ARG A 68 -4.15 18.88 -18.05
N PRO A 69 -4.89 19.43 -19.04
CA PRO A 69 -5.68 20.64 -18.86
C PRO A 69 -6.61 20.56 -17.65
N CYS A 70 -6.67 21.63 -16.87
CA CYS A 70 -7.53 21.72 -15.68
C CYS A 70 -7.29 20.62 -14.63
N LYS A 71 -6.14 19.94 -14.60
CA LYS A 71 -5.83 18.98 -13.52
C LYS A 71 -4.70 19.50 -12.66
N SER A 72 -4.69 19.10 -11.41
CA SER A 72 -3.58 19.27 -10.49
C SER A 72 -2.63 18.09 -10.62
N GLU A 73 -1.35 18.31 -10.38
CA GLU A 73 -0.31 17.28 -10.38
C GLU A 73 0.31 17.14 -9.00
N PHE A 74 0.78 15.95 -8.68
CA PHE A 74 1.62 15.71 -7.52
C PHE A 74 2.94 16.50 -7.66
N PRO A 75 3.59 16.81 -6.53
CA PRO A 75 4.86 17.54 -6.54
C PRO A 75 5.93 16.87 -7.40
N ALA A 76 6.85 17.67 -7.95
CA ALA A 76 7.93 17.19 -8.82
C ALA A 76 8.91 16.24 -8.12
N ASP A 77 9.02 16.31 -6.80
CA ASP A 77 9.84 15.42 -5.97
C ASP A 77 9.12 14.11 -5.60
N TRP A 78 7.83 13.96 -5.97
CA TRP A 78 7.10 12.70 -5.82
C TRP A 78 7.16 11.90 -7.13
N ASP A 79 7.95 10.84 -7.12
CA ASP A 79 7.94 9.88 -8.22
C ASP A 79 6.67 9.00 -8.21
N ALA A 80 6.49 8.24 -9.29
CA ALA A 80 5.36 7.33 -9.44
C ALA A 80 5.26 6.32 -8.28
N GLY A 81 6.40 5.81 -7.79
CA GLY A 81 6.43 4.83 -6.70
C GLY A 81 5.92 5.42 -5.40
N LYS A 82 6.36 6.64 -5.05
CA LYS A 82 5.87 7.36 -3.86
C LYS A 82 4.37 7.61 -3.94
N ILE A 83 3.87 8.11 -5.08
CA ILE A 83 2.44 8.39 -5.27
C ILE A 83 1.62 7.12 -5.03
N ILE A 84 2.00 6.00 -5.67
CA ILE A 84 1.27 4.74 -5.54
C ILE A 84 1.36 4.16 -4.13
N ALA A 85 2.52 4.23 -3.49
CA ALA A 85 2.69 3.78 -2.11
C ALA A 85 1.79 4.56 -1.14
N VAL A 86 1.75 5.89 -1.24
CA VAL A 86 0.88 6.73 -0.41
C VAL A 86 -0.59 6.44 -0.67
N VAL A 87 -1.01 6.41 -1.94
CA VAL A 87 -2.41 6.17 -2.31
C VAL A 87 -2.89 4.80 -1.83
N THR A 88 -2.10 3.75 -2.00
CA THR A 88 -2.47 2.39 -1.56
C THR A 88 -2.48 2.26 -0.05
N LYS A 89 -1.49 2.84 0.65
CA LYS A 89 -1.43 2.90 2.12
C LYS A 89 -2.68 3.58 2.70
N GLU A 90 -3.02 4.77 2.21
CA GLU A 90 -4.13 5.55 2.76
C GLU A 90 -5.49 4.99 2.33
N ALA A 91 -5.62 4.42 1.13
CA ALA A 91 -6.85 3.74 0.72
C ALA A 91 -7.17 2.51 1.59
N ALA A 92 -6.16 1.84 2.14
CA ALA A 92 -6.32 0.71 3.05
C ALA A 92 -6.57 1.15 4.52
N ASN A 93 -6.67 2.44 4.80
CA ASN A 93 -6.88 2.97 6.13
C ASN A 93 -8.38 3.17 6.41
N ASP A 94 -8.99 2.19 7.07
CA ASP A 94 -10.40 2.22 7.47
C ASP A 94 -10.73 3.34 8.49
N ASN A 95 -9.74 4.02 9.06
CA ASN A 95 -9.94 5.10 10.03
C ASN A 95 -10.06 6.50 9.39
N LEU A 96 -9.93 6.62 8.06
CA LEU A 96 -10.17 7.90 7.40
C LEU A 96 -11.66 8.29 7.47
N ASP A 97 -11.92 9.59 7.38
CA ASP A 97 -13.29 10.12 7.28
C ASP A 97 -13.85 9.85 5.87
N TRP A 98 -14.25 8.60 5.64
CA TRP A 98 -14.82 8.14 4.38
C TRP A 98 -16.25 8.65 4.23
N ARG A 99 -16.49 9.40 3.14
CA ARG A 99 -17.81 9.88 2.76
C ARG A 99 -18.31 9.11 1.54
N HIS A 100 -19.48 8.50 1.67
CA HIS A 100 -20.19 7.92 0.54
C HIS A 100 -20.81 9.02 -0.34
N GLU A 101 -20.53 9.00 -1.64
CA GLU A 101 -21.04 9.96 -2.61
C GLU A 101 -22.19 9.39 -3.45
N ARG A 102 -23.03 10.26 -4.02
CA ARG A 102 -24.21 9.86 -4.81
C ARG A 102 -23.89 9.01 -6.05
N ASN A 103 -22.64 9.05 -6.53
CA ASN A 103 -22.15 8.25 -7.63
C ASN A 103 -21.81 6.79 -7.22
N GLY A 104 -22.01 6.43 -5.95
CA GLY A 104 -21.76 5.09 -5.42
C GLY A 104 -20.28 4.82 -5.07
N ASN A 105 -19.44 5.85 -5.03
CA ASN A 105 -18.05 5.75 -4.58
C ASN A 105 -17.90 6.27 -3.15
N ASP A 106 -16.85 5.83 -2.47
CA ASP A 106 -16.42 6.41 -1.21
C ASP A 106 -15.20 7.30 -1.43
N VAL A 107 -15.17 8.43 -0.73
CA VAL A 107 -14.12 9.44 -0.86
C VAL A 107 -13.56 9.79 0.51
N ALA A 108 -12.24 9.81 0.61
CA ALA A 108 -11.52 10.37 1.73
C ALA A 108 -10.55 11.45 1.26
N GLU A 109 -10.26 12.39 2.14
CA GLU A 109 -9.21 13.39 1.94
C GLU A 109 -8.20 13.29 3.07
N VAL A 110 -6.92 13.19 2.71
CA VAL A 110 -5.82 12.97 3.66
C VAL A 110 -4.69 13.96 3.41
N MET A 111 -3.94 14.30 4.44
CA MET A 111 -2.72 15.11 4.34
C MET A 111 -1.51 14.19 4.46
N GLU A 112 -0.64 14.18 3.45
CA GLU A 112 0.66 13.48 3.47
C GLU A 112 1.74 14.45 2.95
N ASP A 113 2.82 14.64 3.71
CA ASP A 113 3.89 15.63 3.46
C ASP A 113 3.39 17.04 3.02
N GLY A 114 2.30 17.51 3.62
CA GLY A 114 1.71 18.82 3.29
C GLY A 114 0.90 18.85 2.00
N ILE A 115 0.72 17.72 1.32
CA ILE A 115 -0.16 17.57 0.17
C ILE A 115 -1.51 17.00 0.63
N LYS A 116 -2.58 17.71 0.31
CA LYS A 116 -3.95 17.26 0.52
C LYS A 116 -4.33 16.37 -0.66
N ILE A 117 -4.53 15.09 -0.43
CA ILE A 117 -4.83 14.09 -1.45
C ILE A 117 -6.29 13.68 -1.30
N ARG A 118 -7.05 13.72 -2.40
CA ARG A 118 -8.35 13.06 -2.46
C ARG A 118 -8.15 11.65 -3.01
N ILE A 119 -8.69 10.67 -2.30
CA ILE A 119 -8.68 9.26 -2.69
C ILE A 119 -10.13 8.84 -2.91
N VAL A 120 -10.39 8.18 -4.03
CA VAL A 120 -11.71 7.67 -4.39
C VAL A 120 -11.62 6.16 -4.54
N VAL A 121 -12.45 5.44 -3.80
CA VAL A 121 -12.64 3.99 -3.93
C VAL A 121 -14.08 3.70 -4.34
N ASN A 122 -14.35 2.52 -4.87
CA ASN A 122 -15.72 2.14 -5.18
C ASN A 122 -16.54 1.93 -3.89
N GLY A 123 -17.87 1.91 -3.96
CA GLY A 123 -18.74 1.72 -2.78
C GLY A 123 -18.71 0.31 -2.17
N ARG A 124 -17.93 -0.62 -2.73
CA ARG A 124 -17.60 -1.89 -2.06
C ARG A 124 -16.30 -1.80 -1.27
N HIS A 125 -15.58 -0.68 -1.35
CA HIS A 125 -14.31 -0.43 -0.72
C HIS A 125 -13.18 -1.40 -1.12
N ASP A 126 -13.27 -2.08 -2.27
CA ASP A 126 -12.28 -3.09 -2.71
C ASP A 126 -11.44 -2.64 -3.90
N GLN A 127 -11.71 -1.48 -4.48
CA GLN A 127 -10.97 -0.96 -5.63
C GLN A 127 -10.75 0.54 -5.54
N ILE A 128 -9.48 0.96 -5.72
CA ILE A 128 -9.12 2.36 -5.93
C ILE A 128 -9.54 2.78 -7.35
N ILE A 129 -10.32 3.87 -7.43
CA ILE A 129 -10.86 4.42 -8.67
C ILE A 129 -9.95 5.52 -9.22
N THR A 130 -9.50 6.43 -8.36
CA THR A 130 -8.56 7.51 -8.70
C THR A 130 -8.01 8.16 -7.42
N ALA A 131 -6.93 8.94 -7.56
CA ALA A 131 -6.40 9.79 -6.51
C ALA A 131 -5.69 11.00 -7.12
N TYR A 132 -5.79 12.16 -6.48
CA TYR A 132 -5.17 13.40 -6.96
C TYR A 132 -4.97 14.44 -5.84
N PRO A 133 -3.98 15.34 -5.98
CA PRO A 133 -3.77 16.40 -5.01
C PRO A 133 -4.80 17.52 -5.19
N LEU A 134 -5.22 18.12 -4.09
CA LEU A 134 -6.21 19.20 -4.03
C LEU A 134 -5.57 20.58 -3.82
N ASN A 135 -4.36 20.63 -3.25
CA ASN A 135 -3.69 21.88 -2.86
C ASN A 135 -2.40 22.14 -3.66
N THR A 136 -2.26 21.57 -4.85
CA THR A 136 -1.22 21.93 -5.82
C THR A 136 -1.80 22.79 -6.95
N PRO A 137 -0.99 23.65 -7.59
CA PRO A 137 -1.46 24.43 -8.73
C PRO A 137 -2.08 23.54 -9.82
N ARG A 138 -3.17 24.01 -10.42
CA ARG A 138 -3.78 23.35 -11.57
C ARG A 138 -3.07 23.80 -12.85
N ASN A 139 -2.94 22.87 -13.78
CA ASN A 139 -2.55 23.15 -15.15
C ASN A 139 -3.55 24.10 -15.81
N LEU A 140 -3.05 24.86 -16.79
CA LEU A 140 -3.85 25.82 -17.55
C LEU A 140 -5.11 25.16 -18.11
N CYS A 141 -6.24 25.83 -17.92
CA CYS A 141 -7.50 25.49 -18.54
C CYS A 141 -7.65 26.30 -19.83
N PRO A 142 -7.71 25.67 -21.00
CA PRO A 142 -8.16 26.36 -22.21
C PRO A 142 -9.52 27.02 -21.96
N ALA A 143 -9.77 28.19 -22.55
CA ALA A 143 -11.02 28.95 -22.41
C ALA A 143 -12.27 28.27 -23.01
N ALA A 144 -12.13 27.04 -23.53
CA ALA A 144 -13.23 26.17 -23.93
C ALA A 144 -13.43 24.98 -22.97
N ALA A 145 -12.58 24.85 -21.95
CA ALA A 145 -12.58 23.79 -20.93
C ALA A 145 -12.92 24.33 -19.53
N ASN A 146 -13.09 25.64 -19.38
CA ASN A 146 -13.74 26.28 -18.24
C ASN A 146 -15.25 26.24 -18.47
N ASP A 147 -15.89 25.15 -18.07
CA ASP A 147 -17.34 24.99 -17.96
C ASP A 147 -17.96 25.86 -16.84
N ASN A 148 -17.24 26.85 -16.31
CA ASN A 148 -17.72 27.76 -15.28
C ASN A 148 -18.52 28.94 -15.88
N THR A 149 -19.38 28.63 -16.85
CA THR A 149 -20.51 29.47 -17.25
C THR A 149 -21.79 28.79 -16.78
N ASP A 150 -22.17 29.08 -15.54
CA ASP A 150 -23.55 29.12 -15.03
C ASP A 150 -23.59 30.10 -13.84
#